data_AF-A0A849Z7R7-F1
#
_entry.id   AF-A0A849Z7R7-F1
#
_cell.length_a   1.000
_cell.length_b   1.000
_cell.length_c   1.000
_cell.angle_alpha   90.00
_cell.angle_beta   90.00
_cell.angle_gamma   90.00
#
_symmetry.space_group_name_H-M   'P 1'
#
loop_
_entity.id
_entity.type
_entity.pdbx_description
1 polymer ?
#
loop_
_entity_poly.entity_id
_entity_poly.type
_entity_poly.pdbx_seq_one_letter_code
_entity_poly.pdbx_strand_id
1 'polypeptide(L)'
;MPPTDASDSAQATPTASDAQDGDVRAAIDTFLADPANGDPQKIMRFANESPDVLVVFRQSILEAEGAPGDLRALMLAAFAAGNVRSQLEAGKKEDMPVAGVRAMVAVYKKLQANKPDLRVDLYETYAAKESDGTLEAFVTERAKKE
;
A
#
# COMPACT_ATOMS: atom_id res chain seq x y z
N MET A 1 -42.34 -31.84 -26.75
CA MET A 1 -41.12 -32.44 -26.14
C MET A 1 -39.95 -31.50 -26.41
N PRO A 2 -39.24 -31.05 -25.37
CA PRO A 2 -37.99 -30.25 -25.44
C PRO A 2 -36.77 -31.19 -25.64
N PRO A 3 -35.52 -30.69 -25.78
CA PRO A 3 -34.71 -30.20 -24.65
C PRO A 3 -34.12 -28.79 -24.92
N THR A 4 -34.05 -27.86 -23.97
CA THR A 4 -33.26 -27.75 -22.71
C THR A 4 -31.97 -26.95 -22.91
N ASP A 5 -31.85 -25.91 -22.08
CA ASP A 5 -30.69 -25.08 -21.76
C ASP A 5 -29.31 -25.72 -21.91
N ALA A 6 -28.38 -24.90 -22.41
CA ALA A 6 -27.01 -24.88 -21.88
C ALA A 6 -26.55 -23.41 -21.87
N SER A 7 -27.02 -22.65 -20.88
CA SER A 7 -26.30 -21.47 -20.41
C SER A 7 -25.00 -21.96 -19.79
N ASP A 8 -23.95 -22.01 -20.61
CA ASP A 8 -22.59 -22.31 -20.19
C ASP A 8 -22.08 -21.16 -19.32
N SER A 9 -22.40 -21.23 -18.03
CA SER A 9 -21.81 -20.40 -17.00
C SER A 9 -20.39 -20.91 -16.78
N ALA A 10 -19.47 -20.48 -17.62
CA ALA A 10 -18.05 -20.71 -17.43
C ALA A 10 -17.63 -20.00 -16.12
N GLN A 11 -17.67 -20.75 -15.02
CA GLN A 11 -16.97 -20.41 -13.80
C GLN A 11 -15.48 -20.46 -14.12
N ALA A 12 -14.89 -19.30 -14.41
CA ALA A 12 -13.46 -19.18 -14.58
C ALA A 12 -12.78 -19.60 -13.26
N THR A 13 -12.05 -20.70 -13.29
CA THR A 13 -11.18 -21.13 -12.20
C THR A 13 -10.15 -20.02 -11.97
N PRO A 14 -9.99 -19.50 -10.74
CA PRO A 14 -8.98 -18.48 -10.45
C PRO A 14 -7.60 -19.00 -10.86
N THR A 15 -6.84 -18.18 -11.57
CA THR A 15 -5.46 -18.49 -11.91
C THR A 15 -4.57 -18.45 -10.66
N ALA A 16 -3.35 -18.99 -10.74
CA ALA A 16 -2.39 -18.91 -9.64
C ALA A 16 -2.07 -17.45 -9.24
N SER A 17 -2.11 -16.52 -10.21
CA SER A 17 -1.98 -15.07 -9.98
C SER A 17 -3.18 -14.54 -9.17
N ASP A 18 -4.41 -14.90 -9.53
CA ASP A 18 -5.61 -14.48 -8.77
C ASP A 18 -5.60 -14.98 -7.30
N ALA A 19 -5.09 -16.18 -7.06
CA ALA A 19 -4.97 -16.74 -5.71
C ALA A 19 -3.89 -16.02 -4.88
N GLN A 20 -2.74 -15.70 -5.49
CA GLN A 20 -1.66 -14.94 -4.86
C GLN A 20 -2.10 -13.49 -4.57
N ASP A 21 -2.85 -12.88 -5.49
CA ASP A 21 -3.44 -11.56 -5.34
C ASP A 21 -4.45 -11.50 -4.20
N GLY A 22 -5.32 -12.52 -4.08
CA GLY A 22 -6.26 -12.62 -2.95
C GLY A 22 -5.54 -12.73 -1.60
N ASP A 23 -4.49 -13.54 -1.54
CA ASP A 23 -3.71 -13.79 -0.33
C ASP A 23 -2.88 -12.57 0.12
N VAL A 24 -2.35 -11.78 -0.83
CA VAL A 24 -1.68 -10.50 -0.51
C VAL A 24 -2.67 -9.40 -0.16
N ARG A 25 -3.84 -9.31 -0.81
CA ARG A 25 -4.89 -8.33 -0.44
C ARG A 25 -5.32 -8.50 1.01
N ALA A 26 -5.56 -9.74 1.44
CA ALA A 26 -5.91 -10.04 2.83
C ALA A 26 -4.78 -9.63 3.81
N ALA A 27 -3.52 -9.85 3.43
CA ALA A 27 -2.37 -9.43 4.23
C ALA A 27 -2.25 -7.89 4.32
N ILE A 28 -2.47 -7.19 3.20
CA ILE A 28 -2.50 -5.72 3.16
C ILE A 28 -3.62 -5.18 4.05
N ASP A 29 -4.84 -5.71 3.92
CA ASP A 29 -5.98 -5.22 4.70
C ASP A 29 -5.77 -5.45 6.20
N THR A 30 -5.24 -6.61 6.58
CA THR A 30 -4.86 -6.90 7.97
C THR A 30 -3.81 -5.92 8.47
N PHE A 31 -2.75 -5.70 7.70
CA PHE A 31 -1.66 -4.80 8.06
C PHE A 31 -2.07 -3.34 8.17
N LEU A 32 -2.88 -2.83 7.24
CA LEU A 32 -3.36 -1.45 7.28
C LEU A 32 -4.40 -1.25 8.40
N ALA A 33 -5.18 -2.27 8.73
CA ALA A 33 -6.11 -2.23 9.85
C ALA A 33 -5.38 -2.29 11.21
N ASP A 34 -4.42 -3.21 11.34
CA ASP A 34 -3.64 -3.43 12.55
C ASP A 34 -2.17 -3.75 12.21
N PRO A 35 -1.32 -2.71 12.15
CA PRO A 35 0.09 -2.87 11.76
C PRO A 35 0.89 -3.78 12.70
N ALA A 36 0.42 -3.99 13.94
CA ALA A 36 1.10 -4.86 14.91
C ALA A 36 0.83 -6.36 14.65
N ASN A 37 -0.29 -6.68 14.01
CA ASN A 37 -0.72 -8.06 13.72
C ASN A 37 -0.71 -8.40 12.22
N GLY A 38 -0.28 -7.47 11.37
CA GLY A 38 -0.10 -7.70 9.93
C GLY A 38 1.19 -8.45 9.58
N ASP A 39 1.33 -8.77 8.29
CA ASP A 39 2.53 -9.39 7.73
C ASP A 39 3.21 -8.44 6.72
N PRO A 40 3.99 -7.45 7.21
CA PRO A 40 4.70 -6.52 6.33
C PRO A 40 5.74 -7.23 5.45
N GLN A 41 6.29 -8.38 5.87
CA GLN A 41 7.27 -9.12 5.09
C GLN A 41 6.65 -9.74 3.85
N LYS A 42 5.44 -10.28 3.95
CA LYS A 42 4.68 -10.80 2.81
C LYS A 42 4.34 -9.70 1.81
N ILE A 43 3.93 -8.52 2.28
CA ILE A 43 3.64 -7.38 1.41
C ILE A 43 4.91 -6.93 0.66
N MET A 44 6.03 -6.76 1.39
CA MET A 44 7.30 -6.37 0.78
C MET A 44 7.81 -7.41 -0.22
N ARG A 45 7.64 -8.70 0.09
CA ARG A 45 8.00 -9.79 -0.83
C ARG A 45 7.17 -9.74 -2.10
N PHE A 46 5.85 -9.60 -1.99
CA PHE A 46 4.98 -9.47 -3.16
C PHE A 46 5.35 -8.24 -4.00
N ALA A 47 5.57 -7.08 -3.37
CA ALA A 47 5.98 -5.86 -4.06
C ALA A 47 7.30 -6.01 -4.83
N ASN A 48 8.19 -6.90 -4.39
CA ASN A 48 9.50 -7.14 -5.00
C ASN A 48 9.48 -8.26 -6.05
N GLU A 49 8.71 -9.32 -5.82
CA GLU A 49 8.74 -10.56 -6.63
C GLU A 49 7.61 -10.63 -7.65
N SER A 50 6.49 -9.95 -7.42
CA SER A 50 5.33 -10.03 -8.32
C SER A 50 5.59 -9.27 -9.62
N PRO A 51 5.39 -9.92 -10.79
CA PRO A 51 5.48 -9.24 -12.07
C PRO A 51 4.29 -8.31 -12.33
N ASP A 52 3.24 -8.38 -11.51
CA ASP A 52 1.95 -7.72 -11.72
C ASP A 52 1.90 -6.30 -11.11
N VAL A 53 2.91 -5.93 -10.31
CA VAL A 53 3.00 -4.61 -9.66
C VAL A 53 4.36 -3.94 -9.89
N LEU A 54 4.40 -2.63 -9.70
CA LEU A 54 5.61 -1.83 -9.74
C LEU A 54 5.63 -0.86 -8.56
N VAL A 55 6.58 -1.00 -7.64
CA VAL A 55 6.75 -0.08 -6.52
C VAL A 55 8.12 0.59 -6.61
N VAL A 56 8.15 1.92 -6.75
CA VAL A 56 9.41 2.66 -6.82
C VAL A 56 9.68 3.36 -5.49
N PHE A 57 10.76 2.95 -4.82
CA PHE A 57 11.19 3.52 -3.56
C PHE A 57 12.11 4.73 -3.78
N ARG A 58 11.58 5.95 -3.57
CA ARG A 58 12.34 7.19 -3.74
C ARG A 58 12.73 7.78 -2.39
N GLN A 59 13.99 8.19 -2.23
CA GLN A 59 14.48 8.85 -1.01
C GLN A 59 13.68 10.09 -0.69
N SER A 60 13.38 10.90 -1.71
CA SER A 60 12.52 12.08 -1.60
C SER A 60 11.16 11.75 -0.96
N ILE A 61 10.63 10.54 -1.07
CA ILE A 61 9.34 10.16 -0.46
C ILE A 61 9.52 9.49 0.90
N LEU A 62 10.60 8.73 1.10
CA LEU A 62 10.71 7.75 2.19
C LEU A 62 11.70 8.15 3.29
N GLU A 63 12.60 9.09 3.01
CA GLU A 63 13.65 9.49 3.94
C GLU A 63 13.09 10.35 5.08
N ALA A 64 12.83 9.68 6.21
CA ALA A 64 12.40 10.30 7.45
C ALA A 64 13.59 10.45 8.41
N GLU A 65 14.21 11.62 8.43
CA GLU A 65 15.27 11.96 9.37
C GLU A 65 14.78 11.81 10.82
N GLY A 66 15.63 11.27 11.70
CA GLY A 66 15.32 11.03 13.11
C GLY A 66 14.33 9.88 13.40
N ALA A 67 13.73 9.26 12.38
CA ALA A 67 12.81 8.14 12.59
C ALA A 67 13.55 6.88 13.06
N PRO A 68 13.05 6.17 14.11
CA PRO A 68 13.59 4.88 14.52
C PRO A 68 13.59 3.85 13.39
N GLY A 69 14.56 2.92 13.39
CA GLY A 69 14.71 1.90 12.35
C GLY A 69 13.43 1.09 12.10
N ASP A 70 12.80 0.60 13.18
CA ASP A 70 11.57 -0.19 13.11
C ASP A 70 10.41 0.61 12.53
N LEU A 71 10.32 1.91 12.86
CA LEU A 71 9.31 2.80 12.30
C LEU A 71 9.53 2.99 10.80
N ARG A 72 10.78 3.18 10.36
CA ARG A 72 11.11 3.31 8.93
C ARG A 72 10.74 2.04 8.17
N ALA A 73 11.07 0.86 8.70
CA ALA A 73 10.71 -0.42 8.10
C ALA A 73 9.18 -0.59 7.99
N LEU A 74 8.46 -0.22 9.06
CA LEU A 74 7.00 -0.28 9.09
C LEU A 74 6.37 0.68 8.06
N MET A 75 6.91 1.90 7.93
CA MET A 75 6.43 2.89 6.97
C MET A 75 6.75 2.53 5.53
N LEU A 76 7.90 1.88 5.30
CA LEU A 76 8.22 1.31 3.99
C LEU A 76 7.21 0.23 3.58
N ALA A 77 6.83 -0.65 4.51
CA ALA A 77 5.80 -1.65 4.28
C ALA A 77 4.42 -1.01 4.04
N ALA A 78 4.07 0.06 4.77
CA ALA A 78 2.85 0.83 4.53
C ALA A 78 2.82 1.49 3.15
N PHE A 79 3.94 2.08 2.73
CA PHE A 79 4.08 2.62 1.38
C PHE A 79 3.84 1.55 0.31
N ALA A 80 4.51 0.39 0.44
CA ALA A 80 4.31 -0.72 -0.47
C ALA A 80 2.87 -1.23 -0.45
N ALA A 81 2.26 -1.38 0.73
CA ALA A 81 0.89 -1.86 0.90
C ALA A 81 -0.13 -0.98 0.15
N GLY A 82 -0.07 0.35 0.33
CA GLY A 82 -0.99 1.27 -0.35
C GLY A 82 -0.79 1.30 -1.87
N ASN A 83 0.46 1.24 -2.31
CA ASN A 83 0.82 1.24 -3.73
C ASN A 83 0.35 -0.05 -4.42
N VAL A 84 0.71 -1.22 -3.88
CA VAL A 84 0.29 -2.55 -4.37
C VAL A 84 -1.22 -2.66 -4.39
N ARG A 85 -1.90 -2.32 -3.29
CA ARG A 85 -3.37 -2.43 -3.22
C ARG A 85 -4.05 -1.62 -4.31
N SER A 86 -3.59 -0.40 -4.57
CA SER A 86 -4.19 0.47 -5.57
C SER A 86 -3.98 -0.05 -7.00
N GLN A 87 -2.81 -0.63 -7.28
CA GLN A 87 -2.54 -1.28 -8.57
C GLN A 87 -3.44 -2.50 -8.80
N LEU A 88 -3.58 -3.35 -7.78
CA LEU A 88 -4.44 -4.52 -7.83
C LEU A 88 -5.92 -4.12 -7.97
N GLU A 89 -6.39 -3.08 -7.28
CA GLU A 89 -7.75 -2.55 -7.41
C GLU A 89 -8.00 -1.93 -8.80
N ALA A 90 -7.01 -1.25 -9.37
CA ALA A 90 -7.10 -0.63 -10.69
C ALA A 90 -6.89 -1.63 -11.85
N GLY A 91 -6.36 -2.83 -11.57
CA GLY A 91 -5.90 -3.77 -12.60
C GLY A 91 -4.79 -3.19 -13.48
N LYS A 92 -3.91 -2.36 -12.89
CA LYS A 92 -2.85 -1.63 -13.62
C LYS A 92 -1.52 -1.73 -12.91
N LYS A 93 -0.50 -2.19 -13.64
CA LYS A 93 0.90 -2.14 -13.21
C LYS A 93 1.48 -0.75 -13.45
N GLU A 94 1.45 0.08 -12.43
CA GLU A 94 1.96 1.46 -12.46
C GLU A 94 2.36 1.87 -11.06
N ASP A 95 3.47 2.57 -10.90
CA ASP A 95 3.85 3.10 -9.59
C ASP A 95 2.81 4.12 -9.09
N MET A 96 2.19 3.84 -7.93
CA MET A 96 1.16 4.69 -7.31
C MET A 96 1.64 5.28 -5.98
N PRO A 97 2.59 6.23 -5.99
CA PRO A 97 3.25 6.72 -4.78
C PRO A 97 2.29 7.48 -3.85
N VAL A 98 1.29 8.17 -4.40
CA VAL A 98 0.29 8.91 -3.59
C VAL A 98 -0.51 7.95 -2.71
N ALA A 99 -0.92 6.80 -3.24
CA ALA A 99 -1.60 5.78 -2.47
C ALA A 99 -0.71 5.17 -1.38
N GLY A 100 0.57 4.93 -1.70
CA GLY A 100 1.56 4.50 -0.70
C GLY A 100 1.71 5.50 0.44
N VAL A 101 1.83 6.80 0.15
CA VAL A 101 1.94 7.83 1.19
C VAL A 101 0.66 7.95 2.01
N ARG A 102 -0.52 7.83 1.42
CA ARG A 102 -1.78 7.79 2.17
C ARG A 102 -1.83 6.61 3.15
N ALA A 103 -1.35 5.44 2.75
CA ALA A 103 -1.22 4.30 3.64
C ALA A 103 -0.22 4.57 4.78
N MET A 104 0.92 5.20 4.52
CA MET A 104 1.85 5.66 5.57
C MET A 104 1.16 6.59 6.57
N VAL A 105 0.39 7.57 6.10
CA VAL A 105 -0.36 8.50 6.97
C VAL A 105 -1.37 7.75 7.84
N ALA A 106 -2.10 6.79 7.28
CA ALA A 106 -3.07 6.00 8.02
C ALA A 106 -2.42 5.16 9.13
N VAL A 107 -1.31 4.47 8.82
CA VAL A 107 -0.53 3.70 9.79
C VAL A 107 0.07 4.63 10.85
N TYR A 108 0.62 5.77 10.46
CA TYR A 108 1.22 6.73 11.37
C TYR A 108 0.21 7.27 12.39
N LYS A 109 -0.99 7.65 11.94
CA LYS A 109 -2.08 8.10 12.83
C LYS A 109 -2.50 7.00 13.82
N LYS A 110 -2.55 5.74 13.41
CA LYS A 110 -2.84 4.60 14.31
C LYS A 110 -1.76 4.42 15.37
N LEU A 111 -0.49 4.56 15.01
CA LEU A 111 0.61 4.49 15.97
C LEU A 111 0.58 5.67 16.95
N GLN A 112 0.33 6.89 16.44
CA GLN A 112 0.25 8.10 17.25
C GLN A 112 -0.90 8.06 18.26
N ALA A 113 -2.03 7.43 17.93
CA ALA A 113 -3.14 7.22 18.86
C ALA A 113 -2.72 6.40 20.11
N ASN A 114 -1.76 5.49 19.96
CA ASN A 114 -1.22 4.67 21.06
C ASN A 114 0.09 5.24 21.66
N LYS A 115 0.76 6.14 20.94
CA LYS A 115 2.01 6.79 21.35
C LYS A 115 1.92 8.29 21.02
N PRO A 116 1.25 9.10 21.85
CA PRO A 116 1.02 10.51 21.56
C PRO A 116 2.29 11.34 21.38
N ASP A 117 3.42 10.89 21.94
CA ASP A 117 4.73 11.55 21.82
C ASP A 117 5.48 11.17 20.53
N LEU A 118 4.96 10.23 19.75
CA LEU A 118 5.54 9.87 18.46
C LEU A 118 5.40 11.05 17.49
N ARG A 119 6.51 11.70 17.16
CA ARG A 119 6.60 12.80 16.21
C ARG A 119 7.75 12.57 15.24
N VAL A 120 7.43 12.58 13.94
CA VAL A 120 8.40 12.48 12.85
C VAL A 120 7.97 13.46 11.77
N ASP A 121 8.82 14.46 11.50
CA ASP A 121 8.49 15.63 10.69
C ASP A 121 7.94 15.27 9.31
N LEU A 122 8.50 14.25 8.65
CA LEU A 122 8.03 13.80 7.34
C LEU A 122 6.58 13.30 7.41
N TYR A 123 6.25 12.47 8.40
CA TYR A 123 4.91 11.86 8.50
C TYR A 123 3.87 12.86 9.01
N GLU A 124 4.27 13.80 9.87
CA GLU A 124 3.44 14.96 10.24
C GLU A 124 3.15 15.84 9.03
N THR A 125 4.15 16.10 8.18
CA THR A 125 3.98 16.84 6.93
C THR A 125 2.98 16.13 6.02
N TYR A 126 3.11 14.82 5.81
CA TYR A 126 2.15 14.06 5.01
C TYR A 126 0.74 14.09 5.61
N ALA A 127 0.60 13.96 6.93
CA ALA A 127 -0.71 14.02 7.59
C ALA A 127 -1.38 15.40 7.44
N ALA A 128 -0.61 16.48 7.57
CA ALA A 128 -1.09 17.84 7.35
C ALA A 128 -1.51 18.06 5.89
N LYS A 129 -0.69 17.58 4.95
CA LYS A 129 -0.95 17.66 3.51
C LYS A 129 -2.17 16.84 3.08
N GLU A 130 -2.43 15.71 3.72
CA GLU A 130 -3.66 14.95 3.49
C GLU A 130 -4.87 15.71 4.05
N SER A 131 -4.73 16.35 5.22
CA SER A 131 -5.81 17.11 5.83
C SER A 131 -6.16 18.40 5.09
N ASP A 132 -5.20 19.03 4.41
CA ASP A 132 -5.41 20.26 3.64
C ASP A 132 -5.74 20.01 2.16
N GLY A 133 -5.77 18.74 1.73
CA GLY A 133 -6.09 18.32 0.36
C GLY A 133 -4.94 18.50 -0.64
N THR A 134 -3.73 18.85 -0.19
CA THR A 134 -2.58 19.12 -1.08
C THR A 134 -1.54 17.98 -1.15
N LEU A 135 -1.82 16.82 -0.52
CA LEU A 135 -0.91 15.66 -0.51
C LEU A 135 -0.55 15.18 -1.92
N GLU A 136 -1.52 15.06 -2.81
CA GLU A 136 -1.29 14.52 -4.14
C GLU A 136 -0.29 15.36 -4.95
N ALA A 137 -0.49 16.68 -4.96
CA ALA A 137 0.43 17.62 -5.59
C ALA A 137 1.82 17.55 -4.95
N PHE A 138 1.89 17.48 -3.62
CA PHE A 138 3.15 17.40 -2.88
C PHE A 138 3.93 16.11 -3.18
N VAL A 139 3.27 14.95 -3.15
CA VAL A 139 3.91 13.65 -3.43
C VAL A 139 4.29 13.55 -4.90
N THR A 140 3.45 14.03 -5.82
CA THR A 140 3.77 14.06 -7.26
C THR A 140 5.01 14.88 -7.54
N GLU A 141 5.16 16.03 -6.88
CA GLU A 141 6.37 16.85 -7.05
C GLU A 141 7.62 16.18 -6.46
N ARG A 142 7.50 15.49 -5.33
CA ARG A 142 8.61 14.73 -4.75
C ARG A 142 8.97 13.52 -5.61
N ALA A 143 7.99 12.86 -6.23
CA ALA A 143 8.21 11.70 -7.09
C ALA A 143 9.03 12.03 -8.36
N LYS A 144 9.08 13.29 -8.79
CA LYS A 144 9.94 13.75 -9.90
C LYS A 144 11.41 13.91 -9.51
N LYS A 145 11.70 13.98 -8.21
CA LYS A 145 13.05 14.18 -7.68
C LYS A 145 13.64 12.80 -7.41
N GLU A 146 14.62 12.44 -8.23
CA GLU A 146 15.49 11.27 -8.07
C GLU A 146 16.95 11.74 -7.95
#